data_AF-A0A1E3BMJ0-F1
#
_entry.id   AF-A0A1E3BMJ0-F1
#
_cell.length_a   1.000
_cell.length_b   1.000
_cell.length_c   1.000
_cell.angle_alpha   90.00
_cell.angle_beta   90.00
_cell.angle_gamma   90.00
#
_symmetry.space_group_name_H-M   'P 1'
#
loop_
_entity.id
_entity.type
_entity.pdbx_description
1 polymer ?
#
loop_
_entity_poly.entity_id
_entity_poly.type
_entity_poly.pdbx_seq_one_letter_code
_entity_poly.pdbx_strand_id
1 'polypeptide(L)'
;MLQIVGTAGLFFTGALIMRGAGCAINDLWDRNLDPHVERTKFRPIARGALSPQQAILFTGTQLLAGLGVLLQFPTQCLWYGIPSLLLVTTYPLAKRFTNYPQVILGLTFSWGAIMGFPALGVDLLANPDALKSAAALYSSCVAWTVLYDMIYAHMDIKDDVAAGIKSIALRHEHNTKTVLSGLAATQVALLAAAGVTAGAGPMFFVGSCGSAILTLGAMIWKVQLKNVQNCWWWFNNGCLFTGGGIALGLLLEYLAQTFGLYEKEESKTEALPKVFRPLSRPASFVQPRTAAFQLPSTLHARLLSTETRAAIDKAVATAPVVLFMKGTPETPQCGFSRASIQILGLQGVDPKKFVAFNVLEDLELRQGKLELHRTTTEMHGADYDILQSHQALKNIRTGRPSRNCI
;
A
#
# COMPACT_ATOMS: atom_id res chain seq x y z
N MET A 1 14.90 10.73 -18.59
CA MET A 1 13.62 10.00 -18.43
C MET A 1 13.84 8.53 -18.02
N LEU A 2 14.59 7.72 -18.79
CA LEU A 2 14.80 6.29 -18.48
C LEU A 2 15.39 6.03 -17.09
N GLN A 3 16.38 6.82 -16.66
CA GLN A 3 16.98 6.71 -15.32
C GLN A 3 15.94 6.94 -14.21
N ILE A 4 15.10 7.97 -14.33
CA ILE A 4 14.07 8.29 -13.33
C ILE A 4 13.03 7.17 -13.25
N VAL A 5 12.58 6.65 -14.40
CA VAL A 5 11.64 5.52 -14.45
C VAL A 5 12.26 4.27 -13.82
N GLY A 6 13.53 3.97 -14.14
CA GLY A 6 14.26 2.85 -13.57
C GLY A 6 14.41 2.97 -12.06
N THR A 7 14.87 4.12 -11.56
CA THR A 7 15.02 4.41 -10.13
C THR A 7 13.67 4.34 -9.40
N ALA A 8 12.59 4.90 -9.98
CA ALA A 8 11.25 4.78 -9.42
C ALA A 8 10.76 3.32 -9.36
N GLY A 9 11.05 2.53 -10.40
CA GLY A 9 10.77 1.09 -10.43
C GLY A 9 11.53 0.31 -9.33
N LEU A 10 12.80 0.66 -9.08
CA LEU A 10 13.57 0.09 -7.97
C LEU A 10 12.96 0.47 -6.61
N PHE A 11 12.61 1.73 -6.40
CA PHE A 11 11.93 2.17 -5.17
C PHE A 11 10.60 1.47 -4.96
N PHE A 12 9.79 1.34 -6.02
CA PHE A 12 8.50 0.65 -5.95
C PHE A 12 8.67 -0.84 -5.60
N THR A 13 9.59 -1.52 -6.28
CA THR A 13 9.90 -2.93 -6.02
C THR A 13 10.42 -3.13 -4.59
N GLY A 14 11.35 -2.28 -4.17
CA GLY A 14 11.88 -2.28 -2.81
C GLY A 14 10.79 -2.04 -1.78
N ALA A 15 9.90 -1.07 -2.01
CA ALA A 15 8.77 -0.78 -1.12
C ALA A 15 7.80 -1.96 -0.98
N LEU A 16 7.47 -2.65 -2.07
CA LEU A 16 6.62 -3.85 -2.04
C LEU A 16 7.25 -4.97 -1.21
N ILE A 17 8.53 -5.28 -1.46
CA ILE A 17 9.26 -6.34 -0.74
C ILE A 17 9.43 -5.97 0.74
N MET A 18 9.86 -4.74 1.03
CA MET A 18 10.10 -4.30 2.41
C MET A 18 8.80 -4.14 3.20
N ARG A 19 7.67 -3.82 2.55
CA ARG A 19 6.36 -3.84 3.22
C ARG A 19 6.01 -5.24 3.69
N GLY A 20 6.19 -6.25 2.84
CA GLY A 20 5.97 -7.64 3.21
C GLY A 20 6.90 -8.11 4.32
N ALA A 21 8.18 -7.71 4.29
CA ALA A 21 9.13 -8.02 5.36
C ALA A 21 8.73 -7.37 6.69
N GLY A 22 8.37 -6.09 6.66
CA GLY A 22 7.92 -5.35 7.84
C GLY A 22 6.66 -5.95 8.46
N CYS A 23 5.67 -6.35 7.64
CA CYS A 23 4.47 -7.04 8.12
C CYS A 23 4.82 -8.38 8.79
N ALA A 24 5.71 -9.19 8.20
CA ALA A 24 6.13 -10.46 8.79
C ALA A 24 6.89 -10.29 10.11
N ILE A 25 7.76 -9.27 10.21
CA ILE A 25 8.46 -8.91 11.45
C ILE A 25 7.44 -8.49 12.52
N ASN A 26 6.48 -7.65 12.16
CA ASN A 26 5.43 -7.21 13.08
C ASN A 26 4.62 -8.40 13.60
N ASP A 27 4.17 -9.31 12.73
CA ASP A 27 3.44 -10.52 13.13
C ASP A 27 4.28 -11.44 14.05
N LEU A 28 5.60 -11.53 13.81
CA LEU A 28 6.52 -12.29 14.67
C LEU A 28 6.64 -11.69 16.07
N TRP A 29 6.69 -10.37 16.17
CA TRP A 29 6.83 -9.64 17.44
C TRP A 29 5.53 -9.54 18.22
N ASP A 30 4.41 -9.35 17.52
CA ASP A 30 3.08 -9.22 18.09
C ASP A 30 2.41 -10.60 18.32
N ARG A 31 3.08 -11.73 18.04
CA ARG A 31 2.52 -13.11 18.14
C ARG A 31 1.84 -13.47 19.47
N ASN A 32 2.25 -12.86 20.58
CA ASN A 32 1.65 -13.08 21.90
C ASN A 32 0.51 -12.10 22.20
N LEU A 33 0.48 -10.96 21.52
CA LEU A 33 -0.52 -9.90 21.69
C LEU A 33 -1.70 -10.11 20.72
N ASP A 34 -1.41 -10.40 19.45
CA ASP A 34 -2.38 -10.53 18.37
C ASP A 34 -3.54 -11.51 18.66
N PRO A 35 -3.36 -12.65 19.36
CA PRO A 35 -4.47 -13.55 19.73
C PRO A 35 -5.52 -12.92 20.65
N HIS A 36 -5.16 -11.86 21.39
CA HIS A 36 -6.01 -11.20 22.37
C HIS A 36 -6.77 -9.99 21.80
N VAL A 37 -6.56 -9.65 20.52
CA VAL A 37 -7.16 -8.50 19.85
C VAL A 37 -8.09 -8.99 18.73
N GLU A 38 -9.33 -8.53 18.72
CA GLU A 38 -10.41 -9.09 17.89
C GLU A 38 -10.06 -9.05 16.40
N ARG A 39 -9.43 -7.95 15.96
CA ARG A 39 -9.02 -7.74 14.57
C ARG A 39 -7.87 -8.64 14.14
N THR A 40 -6.95 -8.97 15.04
CA THR A 40 -5.66 -9.59 14.70
C THR A 40 -5.56 -11.05 15.08
N LYS A 41 -6.52 -11.58 15.85
CA LYS A 41 -6.53 -13.00 16.26
C LYS A 41 -6.51 -13.99 15.10
N PHE A 42 -6.96 -13.57 13.91
CA PHE A 42 -6.97 -14.39 12.70
C PHE A 42 -5.70 -14.26 11.84
N ARG A 43 -4.69 -13.49 12.26
CA ARG A 43 -3.42 -13.40 11.54
C ARG A 43 -2.74 -14.77 11.48
N PRO A 44 -1.96 -15.07 10.42
CA PRO A 44 -1.42 -16.40 10.18
C PRO A 44 -0.61 -16.98 11.35
N ILE A 45 0.25 -16.18 11.99
CA ILE A 45 1.05 -16.61 13.14
C ILE A 45 0.18 -16.72 14.41
N ALA A 46 -0.68 -15.72 14.65
CA ALA A 46 -1.55 -15.68 15.83
C ALA A 46 -2.50 -16.89 15.93
N ARG A 47 -3.06 -17.34 14.79
CA ARG A 47 -3.94 -18.53 14.73
C ARG A 47 -3.21 -19.86 14.58
N GLY A 48 -1.87 -19.86 14.53
CA GLY A 48 -1.06 -21.06 14.36
C GLY A 48 -1.07 -21.67 12.94
N ALA A 49 -1.50 -20.92 11.92
CA ALA A 49 -1.47 -21.39 10.53
C ALA A 49 -0.06 -21.38 9.91
N LEU A 50 0.86 -20.58 10.47
CA LEU A 50 2.28 -20.56 10.13
C LEU A 50 3.10 -20.65 11.41
N SER A 51 4.18 -21.44 11.38
CA SER A 51 5.12 -21.50 12.51
C SER A 51 6.04 -20.27 12.52
N PRO A 52 6.56 -19.86 13.69
CA PRO A 52 7.54 -18.77 13.77
C PRO A 52 8.78 -19.03 12.89
N GLN A 53 9.23 -20.28 12.75
CA GLN A 53 10.36 -20.64 11.91
C GLN A 53 10.09 -20.37 10.42
N GLN A 54 8.88 -20.69 9.94
CA GLN A 54 8.47 -20.40 8.55
C GLN A 54 8.42 -18.89 8.30
N ALA A 55 7.90 -18.12 9.26
CA ALA A 55 7.85 -16.66 9.16
C ALA A 55 9.26 -16.03 9.16
N ILE A 56 10.20 -16.57 9.94
CA ILE A 56 11.62 -16.12 9.92
C ILE A 56 12.25 -16.40 8.55
N LEU A 57 12.05 -17.59 7.98
CA LEU A 57 12.57 -17.92 6.65
C LEU A 57 11.99 -17.00 5.56
N PHE A 58 10.68 -16.75 5.60
CA PHE A 58 10.01 -15.82 4.68
C PHE A 58 10.55 -14.39 4.83
N THR A 59 10.71 -13.92 6.06
CA THR A 59 11.30 -12.61 6.36
C THR A 59 12.74 -12.53 5.83
N GLY A 60 13.58 -13.52 6.10
CA GLY A 60 14.95 -13.57 5.62
C GLY A 60 15.05 -13.54 4.10
N THR A 61 14.16 -14.26 3.41
CA THR A 61 14.08 -14.25 1.94
C THR A 61 13.72 -12.86 1.40
N GLN A 62 12.75 -12.18 2.00
CA GLN A 62 12.39 -10.81 1.62
C GLN A 62 13.50 -9.81 1.94
N LEU A 63 14.20 -9.93 3.06
CA LEU A 63 15.33 -9.07 3.41
C LEU A 63 16.50 -9.25 2.42
N LEU A 64 16.78 -10.48 1.99
CA LEU A 64 17.79 -10.76 0.96
C LEU A 64 17.37 -10.21 -0.41
N ALA A 65 16.10 -10.34 -0.78
CA ALA A 65 15.58 -9.73 -2.01
C ALA A 65 15.63 -8.20 -1.94
N GLY A 66 15.27 -7.61 -0.81
CA GLY A 66 15.37 -6.18 -0.54
C GLY A 66 16.81 -5.69 -0.60
N LEU A 67 17.77 -6.45 -0.07
CA LEU A 67 19.21 -6.19 -0.21
C LEU A 67 19.63 -6.23 -1.69
N GLY A 68 19.15 -7.21 -2.46
CA GLY A 68 19.40 -7.29 -3.91
C GLY A 68 18.89 -6.05 -4.67
N VAL A 69 17.76 -5.47 -4.26
CA VAL A 69 17.27 -4.19 -4.80
C VAL A 69 18.16 -3.03 -4.32
N LEU A 70 18.51 -3.00 -3.03
CA LEU A 70 19.35 -1.95 -2.44
C LEU A 70 20.72 -1.84 -3.13
N LEU A 71 21.34 -2.98 -3.47
CA LEU A 71 22.64 -3.04 -4.14
C LEU A 71 22.61 -2.55 -5.59
N GLN A 72 21.44 -2.36 -6.19
CA GLN A 72 21.29 -1.75 -7.51
C GLN A 72 21.30 -0.22 -7.47
N PHE A 73 21.16 0.38 -6.29
CA PHE A 73 21.32 1.83 -6.13
C PHE A 73 22.80 2.23 -6.09
N PRO A 74 23.14 3.50 -6.39
CA PRO A 74 24.48 4.02 -6.18
C PRO A 74 24.96 3.81 -4.74
N THR A 75 26.25 3.52 -4.55
CA THR A 75 26.85 3.22 -3.22
C THR A 75 26.58 4.31 -2.18
N GLN A 76 26.42 5.57 -2.61
CA GLN A 76 26.02 6.68 -1.74
C GLN A 76 24.70 6.41 -1.00
N CYS A 77 23.73 5.73 -1.63
CA CYS A 77 22.46 5.37 -1.01
C CYS A 77 22.65 4.46 0.22
N LEU A 78 23.71 3.66 0.29
CA LEU A 78 24.00 2.83 1.46
C LEU A 78 24.30 3.70 2.69
N TRP A 79 25.09 4.76 2.53
CA TRP A 79 25.42 5.68 3.63
C TRP A 79 24.19 6.40 4.18
N TYR A 80 23.27 6.81 3.30
CA TYR A 80 21.99 7.40 3.70
C TYR A 80 20.97 6.36 4.20
N GLY A 81 21.08 5.11 3.75
CA GLY A 81 20.17 4.02 4.12
C GLY A 81 20.48 3.40 5.48
N ILE A 82 21.75 3.21 5.84
CA ILE A 82 22.17 2.57 7.10
C ILE A 82 21.54 3.21 8.35
N PRO A 83 21.51 4.55 8.51
CA PRO A 83 20.88 5.18 9.68
C PRO A 83 19.41 4.83 9.87
N SER A 84 18.68 4.52 8.78
CA SER A 84 17.28 4.10 8.86
C SER A 84 17.09 2.79 9.63
N LEU A 85 18.10 1.91 9.65
CA LEU A 85 18.03 0.63 10.36
C LEU A 85 17.83 0.81 11.86
N LEU A 86 18.35 1.90 12.44
CA LEU A 86 18.09 2.25 13.85
C LEU A 86 16.61 2.51 14.08
N LEU A 87 15.93 3.22 13.17
CA LEU A 87 14.51 3.52 13.29
C LEU A 87 13.64 2.27 13.03
N VAL A 88 13.99 1.50 12.00
CA VAL A 88 13.30 0.23 11.66
C VAL A 88 13.35 -0.74 12.83
N THR A 89 14.52 -0.90 13.46
CA THR A 89 14.71 -1.86 14.57
C THR A 89 14.05 -1.40 15.87
N THR A 90 13.97 -0.09 16.10
CA THR A 90 13.36 0.47 17.32
C THR A 90 11.85 0.66 17.21
N TYR A 91 11.29 0.78 16.00
CA TYR A 91 9.85 0.98 15.78
C TYR A 91 8.95 -0.06 16.49
N PRO A 92 9.20 -1.38 16.40
CA PRO A 92 8.35 -2.37 17.08
C PRO A 92 8.32 -2.20 18.61
N LEU A 93 9.38 -1.63 19.20
CA LEU A 93 9.45 -1.34 20.64
C LEU A 93 8.64 -0.09 21.03
N ALA A 94 8.36 0.81 20.09
CA ALA A 94 7.72 2.09 20.36
C ALA A 94 6.37 1.94 21.09
N LYS A 95 5.56 0.94 20.71
CA LYS A 95 4.26 0.67 21.33
C LYS A 95 4.34 0.41 22.84
N ARG A 96 5.50 -0.02 23.34
CA ARG A 96 5.69 -0.37 24.76
C ARG A 96 6.05 0.83 25.64
N PHE A 97 6.58 1.91 25.04
CA PHE A 97 7.17 3.02 25.80
C PHE A 97 6.53 4.38 25.52
N THR A 98 5.76 4.55 24.44
CA THR A 98 5.16 5.84 24.08
C THR A 98 3.70 5.72 23.66
N ASN A 99 2.93 6.80 23.89
CA ASN A 99 1.60 6.98 23.32
C ASN A 99 1.64 7.33 21.83
N TYR A 100 2.82 7.59 21.25
CA TYR A 100 2.98 8.09 19.88
C TYR A 100 3.83 7.18 19.00
N PRO A 101 3.58 5.86 18.94
CA PRO A 101 4.33 4.97 18.05
C PRO A 101 4.25 5.38 16.58
N GLN A 102 3.21 6.12 16.18
CA GLN A 102 3.01 6.67 14.84
C GLN A 102 4.11 7.65 14.41
N VAL A 103 4.72 8.37 15.35
CA VAL A 103 5.84 9.28 15.03
C VAL A 103 7.05 8.48 14.58
N ILE A 104 7.38 7.41 15.32
CA ILE A 104 8.49 6.52 14.98
C ILE A 104 8.16 5.75 13.69
N LEU A 105 6.90 5.34 13.50
CA LEU A 105 6.42 4.77 12.23
C LEU A 105 6.64 5.72 11.05
N GLY A 106 6.26 6.99 11.21
CA GLY A 106 6.42 8.01 10.19
C GLY A 106 7.89 8.25 9.83
N LEU A 107 8.76 8.31 10.84
CA LEU A 107 10.21 8.42 10.64
C LEU A 107 10.75 7.23 9.83
N THR A 108 10.31 6.02 10.15
CA THR A 108 10.74 4.81 9.43
C THR A 108 10.22 4.77 7.99
N PHE A 109 8.92 5.02 7.76
CA PHE A 109 8.32 4.87 6.43
C PHE A 109 8.62 6.01 5.47
N SER A 110 8.94 7.19 5.97
CA SER A 110 9.18 8.36 5.12
C SER A 110 10.59 8.41 4.53
N TRP A 111 11.47 7.47 4.90
CA TRP A 111 12.91 7.51 4.55
C TRP A 111 13.19 7.54 3.04
N GLY A 112 12.26 7.04 2.22
CA GLY A 112 12.33 7.16 0.76
C GLY A 112 12.45 8.61 0.26
N ALA A 113 11.89 9.59 0.98
CA ALA A 113 12.03 11.01 0.66
C ALA A 113 13.49 11.50 0.74
N ILE A 114 14.30 10.91 1.63
CA ILE A 114 15.73 11.20 1.74
C ILE A 114 16.49 10.43 0.65
N MET A 115 16.22 9.13 0.51
CA MET A 115 16.96 8.27 -0.42
C MET A 115 16.77 8.61 -1.90
N GLY A 116 15.65 9.26 -2.28
CA GLY A 116 15.40 9.67 -3.66
C GLY A 116 16.48 10.58 -4.26
N PHE A 117 17.11 11.43 -3.44
CA PHE A 117 18.15 12.37 -3.86
C PHE A 117 19.46 11.68 -4.26
N PRO A 118 20.15 10.93 -3.37
CA PRO A 118 21.38 10.23 -3.74
C PRO A 118 21.14 9.13 -4.78
N ALA A 119 19.93 8.59 -4.89
CA ALA A 119 19.57 7.63 -5.95
C ALA A 119 19.59 8.25 -7.36
N LEU A 120 19.46 9.58 -7.46
CA LEU A 120 19.59 10.35 -8.70
C LEU A 120 20.91 11.14 -8.78
N GLY A 121 21.87 10.85 -7.89
CA GLY A 121 23.19 11.47 -7.88
C GLY A 121 23.26 12.84 -7.20
N VAL A 122 22.23 13.22 -6.44
CA VAL A 122 22.23 14.46 -5.66
C VAL A 122 22.72 14.15 -4.24
N ASP A 123 23.92 14.61 -3.91
CA ASP A 123 24.47 14.50 -2.56
C ASP A 123 23.89 15.58 -1.64
N LEU A 124 23.14 15.16 -0.63
CA LEU A 124 22.45 16.06 0.31
C LEU A 124 23.44 16.85 1.18
N LEU A 125 24.53 16.22 1.63
CA LEU A 125 25.50 16.90 2.50
C LEU A 125 26.29 17.98 1.75
N ALA A 126 26.44 17.84 0.44
CA ALA A 126 27.13 18.81 -0.41
C ALA A 126 26.20 19.91 -0.94
N ASN A 127 24.88 19.70 -0.93
CA ASN A 127 23.90 20.64 -1.49
C ASN A 127 22.90 21.11 -0.42
N PRO A 128 23.08 22.33 0.14
CA PRO A 128 22.22 22.86 1.19
C PRO A 128 20.74 22.98 0.80
N ASP A 129 20.43 23.28 -0.46
CA ASP A 129 19.04 23.45 -0.90
C ASP A 129 18.35 22.11 -1.12
N ALA A 130 19.09 21.11 -1.63
CA ALA A 130 18.62 19.73 -1.67
C ALA A 130 18.39 19.18 -0.26
N LEU A 131 19.28 19.48 0.70
CA LEU A 131 19.12 19.08 2.10
C LEU A 131 17.86 19.67 2.74
N LYS A 132 17.63 20.98 2.55
CA LYS A 132 16.40 21.64 3.05
C LYS A 132 15.16 21.02 2.42
N SER A 133 15.19 20.77 1.10
CA SER A 133 14.07 20.16 0.37
C SER A 133 13.77 18.75 0.85
N ALA A 134 14.81 17.93 1.02
CA ALA A 134 14.69 16.57 1.55
C ALA A 134 14.17 16.56 2.98
N ALA A 135 14.69 17.44 3.85
CA ALA A 135 14.24 17.55 5.23
C ALA A 135 12.76 17.97 5.32
N ALA A 136 12.37 19.01 4.56
CA ALA A 136 10.98 19.49 4.53
C ALA A 136 10.03 18.42 3.96
N LEU A 137 10.40 17.76 2.86
CA LEU A 137 9.60 16.68 2.26
C LEU A 137 9.48 15.49 3.20
N TYR A 138 10.58 15.06 3.82
CA TYR A 138 10.60 13.98 4.80
C TYR A 138 9.70 14.30 6.00
N SER A 139 9.83 15.49 6.60
CA SER A 139 8.99 15.92 7.71
C SER A 139 7.52 16.05 7.32
N SER A 140 7.22 16.47 6.08
CA SER A 140 5.86 16.46 5.54
C SER A 140 5.30 15.02 5.51
N CYS A 141 6.03 14.06 4.95
CA CYS A 141 5.63 12.65 4.92
C CYS A 141 5.45 12.05 6.33
N VAL A 142 6.30 12.42 7.28
CA VAL A 142 6.16 12.00 8.69
C VAL A 142 4.86 12.53 9.28
N ALA A 143 4.58 13.84 9.12
CA ALA A 143 3.34 14.46 9.62
C ALA A 143 2.10 13.80 8.99
N TRP A 144 2.15 13.51 7.69
CA TRP A 144 1.09 12.79 6.99
C TRP A 144 0.90 11.38 7.55
N THR A 145 1.99 10.65 7.80
CA THR A 145 1.96 9.31 8.39
C THR A 145 1.29 9.30 9.75
N VAL A 146 1.65 10.24 10.61
CA VAL A 146 1.02 10.38 11.93
C VAL A 146 -0.47 10.67 11.78
N LEU A 147 -0.87 11.53 10.83
CA LEU A 147 -2.26 11.90 10.60
C LEU A 147 -3.12 10.71 10.20
N TYR A 148 -2.76 9.99 9.14
CA TYR A 148 -3.62 8.89 8.69
C TYR A 148 -3.56 7.69 9.65
N ASP A 149 -2.41 7.44 10.28
CA ASP A 149 -2.26 6.31 11.20
C ASP A 149 -2.94 6.58 12.55
N MET A 150 -3.11 7.86 12.92
CA MET A 150 -3.97 8.25 14.04
C MET A 150 -5.44 7.94 13.75
N ILE A 151 -5.93 8.14 12.51
CA ILE A 151 -7.29 7.71 12.11
C ILE A 151 -7.41 6.19 12.21
N TYR A 152 -6.40 5.47 11.72
CA TYR A 152 -6.35 4.01 11.80
C TYR A 152 -6.37 3.52 13.25
N ALA A 153 -5.63 4.16 14.15
CA ALA A 153 -5.58 3.79 15.57
C ALA A 153 -6.94 3.89 16.29
N HIS A 154 -7.90 4.67 15.78
CA HIS A 154 -9.26 4.70 16.35
C HIS A 154 -10.03 3.39 16.16
N MET A 155 -9.59 2.52 15.26
CA MET A 155 -10.18 1.19 15.08
C MET A 155 -9.90 0.26 16.27
N ASP A 156 -8.75 0.44 16.91
CA ASP A 156 -8.24 -0.46 17.95
C ASP A 156 -8.46 0.13 19.37
N ILE A 157 -9.12 1.30 19.50
CA ILE A 157 -9.26 2.02 20.79
C ILE A 157 -9.91 1.19 21.92
N LYS A 158 -10.90 0.36 21.59
CA LYS A 158 -11.60 -0.48 22.58
C LYS A 158 -10.70 -1.61 23.09
N ASP A 159 -9.97 -2.22 22.17
CA ASP A 159 -9.06 -3.33 22.46
C ASP A 159 -7.83 -2.80 23.21
N ASP A 160 -7.33 -1.61 22.86
CA ASP A 160 -6.26 -0.92 23.57
C ASP A 160 -6.61 -0.66 25.05
N VAL A 161 -7.83 -0.17 25.33
CA VAL A 161 -8.30 0.04 26.71
C VAL A 161 -8.38 -1.27 27.48
N ALA A 162 -8.96 -2.31 26.87
CA ALA A 162 -9.09 -3.61 27.50
C ALA A 162 -7.73 -4.27 27.80
N ALA A 163 -6.74 -4.06 26.93
CA ALA A 163 -5.38 -4.58 27.08
C ALA A 163 -4.45 -3.67 27.89
N GLY A 164 -4.91 -2.49 28.34
CA GLY A 164 -4.08 -1.50 29.04
C GLY A 164 -2.97 -0.89 28.18
N ILE A 165 -3.14 -0.89 26.86
CA ILE A 165 -2.17 -0.38 25.88
C ILE A 165 -2.32 1.13 25.71
N LYS A 166 -1.18 1.81 25.65
CA LYS A 166 -1.07 3.24 25.42
C LYS A 166 -1.17 3.56 23.92
N SER A 167 -2.08 4.45 23.51
CA SER A 167 -2.19 4.86 22.10
C SER A 167 -2.53 6.34 21.90
N ILE A 168 -2.20 6.86 20.73
CA ILE A 168 -2.43 8.27 20.35
C ILE A 168 -3.93 8.58 20.31
N ALA A 169 -4.74 7.61 19.89
CA ALA A 169 -6.19 7.71 19.83
C ALA A 169 -6.76 7.89 21.23
N LEU A 170 -6.29 7.10 22.21
CA LEU A 170 -6.69 7.26 23.61
C LEU A 170 -6.27 8.60 24.19
N ARG A 171 -5.03 9.04 23.90
CA ARG A 171 -4.53 10.32 24.43
C ARG A 171 -5.31 11.53 23.89
N HIS A 172 -5.88 11.41 22.70
CA HIS A 172 -6.51 12.52 21.98
C HIS A 172 -7.98 12.26 21.62
N GLU A 173 -8.67 11.37 22.34
CA GLU A 173 -10.04 10.97 22.02
C GLU A 173 -10.99 12.17 21.88
N HIS A 174 -10.86 13.16 22.77
CA HIS A 174 -11.71 14.35 22.79
C HIS A 174 -11.28 15.46 21.82
N ASN A 175 -10.05 15.45 21.31
CA ASN A 175 -9.50 16.52 20.46
C ASN A 175 -8.85 16.02 19.16
N THR A 176 -9.14 14.78 18.74
CA THR A 176 -8.51 14.15 17.58
C THR A 176 -8.61 15.01 16.33
N LYS A 177 -9.79 15.53 15.98
CA LYS A 177 -9.94 16.35 14.77
C LYS A 177 -9.08 17.61 14.80
N THR A 178 -8.89 18.23 15.97
CA THR A 178 -8.00 19.39 16.13
C THR A 178 -6.54 19.01 15.89
N VAL A 179 -6.10 17.87 16.42
CA VAL A 179 -4.74 17.34 16.19
C VAL A 179 -4.54 16.99 14.72
N LEU A 180 -5.50 16.31 14.09
CA LEU A 180 -5.44 15.98 12.66
C LEU A 180 -5.36 17.23 11.79
N SER A 181 -6.12 18.28 12.10
CA SER A 181 -6.04 19.57 11.39
C SER A 181 -4.67 20.23 11.54
N GLY A 182 -4.10 20.21 12.75
CA GLY A 182 -2.74 20.73 12.98
C GLY A 182 -1.67 19.95 12.21
N LEU A 183 -1.79 18.62 12.17
CA LEU A 183 -0.91 17.76 11.37
C LEU A 183 -1.08 18.01 9.87
N ALA A 184 -2.30 18.21 9.38
CA ALA A 184 -2.56 18.52 7.97
C ALA A 184 -1.95 19.87 7.58
N ALA A 185 -2.14 20.90 8.39
CA ALA A 185 -1.53 22.21 8.16
C ALA A 185 0.00 22.12 8.14
N THR A 186 0.58 21.37 9.10
CA THR A 186 2.04 21.13 9.17
C THR A 186 2.54 20.38 7.93
N GLN A 187 1.85 19.33 7.53
CA GLN A 187 2.16 18.52 6.36
C GLN A 187 2.18 19.37 5.09
N VAL A 188 1.12 20.14 4.83
CA VAL A 188 1.00 20.99 3.64
C VAL A 188 2.03 22.10 3.65
N ALA A 189 2.26 22.76 4.79
CA ALA A 189 3.26 23.82 4.92
C ALA A 189 4.67 23.30 4.63
N LEU A 190 5.02 22.13 5.15
CA LEU A 190 6.31 21.49 4.88
C LEU A 190 6.43 20.99 3.44
N LEU A 191 5.34 20.51 2.84
CA LEU A 191 5.32 20.14 1.41
C LEU A 191 5.56 21.37 0.53
N ALA A 192 4.89 22.49 0.83
CA ALA A 192 5.09 23.74 0.13
C ALA A 192 6.52 24.27 0.32
N ALA A 193 7.06 24.22 1.54
CA ALA A 193 8.44 24.59 1.82
C ALA A 193 9.44 23.76 1.00
N ALA A 194 9.22 22.44 0.89
CA ALA A 194 10.03 21.58 0.04
C ALA A 194 9.99 22.00 -1.44
N GLY A 195 8.81 22.38 -1.94
CA GLY A 195 8.67 22.93 -3.30
C GLY A 195 9.42 24.24 -3.50
N VAL A 196 9.33 25.17 -2.54
CA VAL A 196 10.05 26.46 -2.60
C VAL A 196 11.56 26.24 -2.63
N THR A 197 12.10 25.38 -1.75
CA THR A 197 13.54 25.13 -1.69
C THR A 197 14.05 24.30 -2.87
N ALA A 198 13.18 23.48 -3.48
CA ALA A 198 13.50 22.74 -4.70
C ALA A 198 13.37 23.59 -5.98
N GLY A 199 12.84 24.82 -5.88
CA GLY A 199 12.57 25.66 -7.04
C GLY A 199 11.43 25.13 -7.92
N ALA A 200 10.45 24.46 -7.33
CA ALA A 200 9.29 23.94 -8.05
C ALA A 200 8.39 25.08 -8.55
N GLY A 201 7.75 24.86 -9.70
CA GLY A 201 6.81 25.77 -10.33
C GLY A 201 5.36 25.62 -9.87
N PRO A 202 4.45 26.39 -10.47
CA PRO A 202 3.02 26.41 -10.11
C PRO A 202 2.32 25.05 -10.16
N MET A 203 2.69 24.14 -11.07
CA MET A 203 2.04 22.83 -11.17
C MET A 203 2.25 21.98 -9.91
N PHE A 204 3.40 22.10 -9.25
CA PHE A 204 3.62 21.47 -7.95
C PHE A 204 2.74 22.07 -6.85
N PHE A 205 2.67 23.39 -6.74
CA PHE A 205 1.89 24.04 -5.68
C PHE A 205 0.39 23.80 -5.85
N VAL A 206 -0.13 23.96 -7.07
CA VAL A 206 -1.55 23.72 -7.35
C VAL A 206 -1.87 22.22 -7.31
N GLY A 207 -1.04 21.39 -7.96
CA GLY A 207 -1.26 19.96 -8.04
C GLY A 207 -1.03 19.26 -6.71
N SER A 208 0.20 19.29 -6.19
CA SER A 208 0.57 18.54 -4.99
C SER A 208 0.03 19.18 -3.71
N CYS A 209 0.30 20.47 -3.45
CA CYS A 209 -0.20 21.11 -2.22
C CYS A 209 -1.72 21.30 -2.27
N GLY A 210 -2.28 21.72 -3.41
CA GLY A 210 -3.72 21.88 -3.58
C GLY A 210 -4.48 20.57 -3.39
N SER A 211 -4.03 19.46 -4.01
CA SER A 211 -4.67 18.16 -3.79
C SER A 211 -4.55 17.71 -2.33
N ALA A 212 -3.40 17.88 -1.69
CA ALA A 212 -3.21 17.53 -0.27
C ALA A 212 -4.18 18.30 0.64
N ILE A 213 -4.34 19.62 0.43
CA ILE A 213 -5.31 20.44 1.19
C ILE A 213 -6.72 19.88 1.03
N LEU A 214 -7.14 19.61 -0.21
CA LEU A 214 -8.48 19.15 -0.51
C LEU A 214 -8.75 17.76 0.07
N THR A 215 -7.85 16.80 -0.13
CA THR A 215 -8.05 15.41 0.29
C THR A 215 -7.92 15.25 1.80
N LEU A 216 -6.95 15.91 2.45
CA LEU A 216 -6.82 15.89 3.92
C LEU A 216 -7.98 16.63 4.57
N GLY A 217 -8.39 17.79 4.02
CA GLY A 217 -9.56 18.52 4.49
C GLY A 217 -10.83 17.69 4.41
N ALA A 218 -11.07 17.02 3.27
CA ALA A 218 -12.20 16.11 3.10
C ALA A 218 -12.14 14.92 4.05
N MET A 219 -10.96 14.32 4.24
CA MET A 219 -10.74 13.20 5.16
C MET A 219 -11.09 13.59 6.60
N ILE A 220 -10.55 14.69 7.11
CA ILE A 220 -10.78 15.16 8.48
C ILE A 220 -12.24 15.57 8.69
N TRP A 221 -12.83 16.22 7.69
CA TRP A 221 -14.23 16.65 7.76
C TRP A 221 -15.18 15.45 7.81
N LYS A 222 -15.02 14.47 6.91
CA LYS A 222 -15.95 13.36 6.74
C LYS A 222 -15.70 12.15 7.64
N VAL A 223 -14.49 11.97 8.17
CA VAL A 223 -14.19 10.79 8.99
C VAL A 223 -15.05 10.76 10.26
N GLN A 224 -15.66 9.60 10.49
CA GLN A 224 -16.44 9.27 11.68
C GLN A 224 -15.61 8.36 12.57
N LEU A 225 -14.86 8.98 13.50
CA LEU A 225 -13.86 8.30 14.34
C LEU A 225 -14.40 7.16 15.20
N LYS A 226 -15.71 7.15 15.49
CA LYS A 226 -16.37 6.07 16.26
C LYS A 226 -16.77 4.87 15.41
N ASN A 227 -16.67 4.97 14.08
CA ASN A 227 -17.08 3.92 13.15
C ASN A 227 -15.83 3.29 12.52
N VAL A 228 -15.54 2.04 12.92
CA VAL A 228 -14.37 1.26 12.48
C VAL A 228 -14.30 1.13 10.95
N GLN A 229 -15.43 0.84 10.29
CA GLN A 229 -15.48 0.68 8.83
C GLN A 229 -15.21 2.02 8.12
N ASN A 230 -15.71 3.13 8.68
CA ASN A 230 -15.46 4.46 8.14
C ASN A 230 -14.00 4.89 8.31
N CYS A 231 -13.38 4.60 9.46
CA CYS A 231 -11.95 4.82 9.69
C CYS A 231 -11.10 4.01 8.71
N TRP A 232 -11.42 2.73 8.50
CA TRP A 232 -10.74 1.88 7.52
C TRP A 232 -10.84 2.43 6.11
N TRP A 233 -12.04 2.86 5.70
CA TRP A 233 -12.27 3.42 4.37
C TRP A 233 -11.42 4.68 4.14
N TRP A 234 -11.39 5.60 5.11
CA TRP A 234 -10.60 6.83 5.01
C TRP A 234 -9.10 6.57 5.10
N PHE A 235 -8.66 5.63 5.93
CA PHE A 235 -7.28 5.20 5.99
C PHE A 235 -6.81 4.65 4.64
N ASN A 236 -7.59 3.79 3.98
CA ASN A 236 -7.17 3.22 2.71
C ASN A 236 -7.32 4.23 1.55
N ASN A 237 -8.56 4.69 1.30
CA ASN A 237 -8.87 5.51 0.13
C ASN A 237 -8.38 6.95 0.29
N GLY A 238 -8.46 7.52 1.50
CA GLY A 238 -7.98 8.87 1.74
C GLY A 238 -6.46 8.97 1.62
N CYS A 239 -5.72 7.93 2.01
CA CYS A 239 -4.28 7.85 1.73
C CYS A 239 -4.00 7.74 0.24
N LEU A 240 -4.77 6.92 -0.49
CA LEU A 240 -4.65 6.81 -1.94
C LEU A 240 -4.92 8.15 -2.64
N PHE A 241 -5.96 8.88 -2.25
CA PHE A 241 -6.28 10.18 -2.84
C PHE A 241 -5.20 11.22 -2.54
N THR A 242 -4.74 11.29 -1.29
CA THR A 242 -3.72 12.27 -0.88
C THR A 242 -2.37 11.97 -1.52
N GLY A 243 -1.89 10.72 -1.42
CA GLY A 243 -0.63 10.29 -2.03
C GLY A 243 -0.66 10.35 -3.56
N GLY A 244 -1.75 9.89 -4.17
CA GLY A 244 -1.96 9.95 -5.61
C GLY A 244 -2.01 11.38 -6.13
N GLY A 245 -2.68 12.28 -5.42
CA GLY A 245 -2.71 13.72 -5.75
C GLY A 245 -1.34 14.37 -5.67
N ILE A 246 -0.61 14.13 -4.57
CA ILE A 246 0.76 14.65 -4.39
C ILE A 246 1.69 14.12 -5.50
N ALA A 247 1.65 12.82 -5.78
CA ALA A 247 2.47 12.18 -6.81
C ALA A 247 2.11 12.68 -8.22
N LEU A 248 0.82 12.88 -8.52
CA LEU A 248 0.38 13.43 -9.79
C LEU A 248 0.86 14.88 -9.96
N GLY A 249 0.76 15.72 -8.93
CA GLY A 249 1.28 17.08 -8.97
C GLY A 249 2.81 17.13 -9.20
N LEU A 250 3.57 16.25 -8.55
CA LEU A 250 5.00 16.09 -8.77
C LEU A 250 5.32 15.65 -10.20
N LEU A 251 4.54 14.72 -10.75
CA LEU A 251 4.69 14.27 -12.14
C LEU A 251 4.37 15.40 -13.13
N LEU A 252 3.28 16.13 -12.93
CA LEU A 252 2.89 17.25 -13.77
C LEU A 252 3.94 18.37 -13.73
N GLU A 253 4.48 18.66 -12.56
CA GLU A 253 5.60 19.60 -12.41
C GLU A 253 6.84 19.13 -13.19
N TYR A 254 7.22 17.87 -13.02
CA TYR A 254 8.35 17.29 -13.76
C TYR A 254 8.16 17.39 -15.28
N LEU A 255 6.96 17.08 -15.78
CA LEU A 255 6.63 17.21 -17.20
C LEU A 255 6.64 18.68 -17.65
N ALA A 256 6.09 19.59 -16.85
CA ALA A 256 6.05 21.02 -17.17
C ALA A 256 7.45 21.61 -17.32
N GLN A 257 8.37 21.27 -16.41
CA GLN A 257 9.78 21.66 -16.53
C GLN A 257 10.46 21.00 -17.74
N THR A 258 10.24 19.70 -17.94
CA THR A 258 10.88 18.95 -19.04
C THR A 258 10.44 19.45 -20.42
N PHE A 259 9.19 19.89 -20.56
CA PHE A 259 8.65 20.44 -21.81
C PHE A 259 8.78 21.97 -21.93
N GLY A 260 9.47 22.63 -20.99
CA GLY A 260 9.75 24.07 -21.06
C GLY A 260 8.50 24.95 -20.93
N LEU A 261 7.44 24.50 -20.24
CA LEU A 261 6.20 25.28 -20.09
C LEU A 261 6.43 26.63 -19.38
N TYR A 262 7.46 26.72 -18.54
CA TYR A 262 7.79 27.93 -17.78
C TYR A 262 8.76 28.88 -18.50
N GLU A 263 9.40 28.46 -19.60
CA GLU A 263 10.35 29.30 -20.34
C GLU A 263 9.65 30.36 -21.23
N LYS A 264 8.35 30.22 -21.48
CA LYS A 264 7.58 31.13 -22.34
C LYS A 264 7.18 32.47 -21.70
N GLU A 265 7.33 32.65 -20.39
CA GLU A 265 6.93 33.89 -19.70
C GLU A 265 8.04 34.96 -19.59
N GLU A 266 9.32 34.58 -19.68
CA GLU A 266 10.42 35.56 -19.60
C GLU A 266 10.51 36.44 -20.87
N SER A 267 10.10 35.95 -22.04
CA SER A 267 10.14 36.69 -23.31
C SER A 267 9.17 37.88 -23.40
N LYS A 268 8.15 37.98 -22.54
CA LYS A 268 7.18 39.10 -22.57
C LYS A 268 7.44 40.20 -21.53
N THR A 269 8.39 39.98 -20.62
CA THR A 269 8.62 40.89 -19.46
C THR A 269 9.81 41.84 -19.68
N GLU A 270 10.53 41.75 -20.80
CA GLU A 270 11.63 42.68 -21.13
C GLU A 270 11.20 44.10 -21.60
N ALA A 271 9.91 44.44 -21.50
CA ALA A 271 9.39 45.76 -21.90
C ALA A 271 9.15 46.76 -20.74
N LEU A 272 9.62 46.50 -19.51
CA LEU A 272 9.46 47.41 -18.35
C LEU A 272 10.80 47.71 -17.65
N PRO A 273 11.04 48.96 -17.17
CA PRO A 273 12.36 49.42 -16.77
C PRO A 273 12.88 48.78 -15.47
N LYS A 274 14.21 48.60 -15.48
CA LYS A 274 15.06 47.85 -14.52
C LYS A 274 15.09 48.46 -13.11
N VAL A 275 14.07 48.24 -12.27
CA VAL A 275 14.12 48.67 -10.85
C VAL A 275 13.88 47.54 -9.84
N PHE A 276 13.37 46.38 -10.24
CA PHE A 276 13.24 45.23 -9.31
C PHE A 276 13.71 43.93 -9.97
N ARG A 277 14.94 43.51 -9.65
CA ARG A 277 15.39 42.12 -9.81
C ARG A 277 15.51 41.48 -8.43
N PRO A 278 14.82 40.36 -8.14
CA PRO A 278 15.24 39.48 -7.06
C PRO A 278 16.53 38.76 -7.46
N LEU A 279 17.38 38.50 -6.47
CA LEU A 279 18.68 37.86 -6.63
C LEU A 279 18.56 36.42 -7.16
N SER A 280 19.23 36.19 -8.30
CA SER A 280 20.11 35.06 -8.63
C SER A 280 19.63 33.62 -8.35
N ARG A 281 19.24 32.91 -9.42
CA ARG A 281 19.27 31.43 -9.54
C ARG A 281 20.72 30.90 -9.53
N PRO A 282 21.02 29.76 -8.88
CA PRO A 282 22.21 28.99 -9.22
C PRO A 282 21.95 28.01 -10.38
N ALA A 283 23.04 27.66 -11.04
CA ALA A 283 23.16 27.15 -12.40
C ALA A 283 22.76 25.67 -12.60
N SER A 284 22.13 25.42 -13.75
CA SER A 284 22.25 24.27 -14.66
C SER A 284 22.55 22.87 -14.09
N PHE A 285 21.56 21.98 -14.23
CA PHE A 285 21.73 20.53 -14.18
C PHE A 285 22.69 20.05 -15.28
N VAL A 286 23.82 19.48 -14.89
CA VAL A 286 24.79 18.82 -15.79
C VAL A 286 24.24 17.44 -16.18
N GLN A 287 24.14 17.15 -17.47
CA GLN A 287 23.77 15.83 -17.99
C GLN A 287 24.93 14.82 -17.84
N PRO A 288 24.71 13.60 -17.31
CA PRO A 288 25.70 12.53 -17.38
C PRO A 288 25.65 11.81 -18.74
N ARG A 289 26.84 11.53 -19.30
CA ARG A 289 27.05 10.72 -20.51
C ARG A 289 26.51 9.30 -20.35
N THR A 290 25.74 8.87 -21.34
CA THR A 290 25.14 7.53 -21.45
C THR A 290 26.17 6.46 -21.78
N ALA A 291 26.23 5.38 -21.00
CA ALA A 291 26.68 4.08 -21.48
C ALA A 291 25.44 3.26 -21.86
N ALA A 292 25.37 2.82 -23.12
CA ALA A 292 24.22 2.10 -23.65
C ALA A 292 24.18 0.67 -23.09
N PHE A 293 23.07 0.30 -22.44
CA PHE A 293 22.75 -1.07 -22.05
C PHE A 293 21.56 -1.53 -22.89
N GLN A 294 21.77 -2.52 -23.76
CA GLN A 294 20.71 -3.16 -24.53
C GLN A 294 20.21 -4.40 -23.77
N LEU A 295 18.89 -4.49 -23.55
CA LEU A 295 18.22 -5.72 -23.11
C LEU A 295 17.40 -6.32 -24.27
N PRO A 296 17.30 -7.65 -24.36
CA PRO A 296 16.56 -8.32 -25.42
C PRO A 296 15.04 -8.27 -25.16
N SER A 297 14.30 -8.00 -26.24
CA SER A 297 12.85 -7.89 -26.29
C SER A 297 12.19 -9.24 -26.55
N THR A 298 11.51 -9.82 -25.57
CA THR A 298 10.39 -10.75 -25.81
C THR A 298 9.44 -10.79 -24.61
N LEU A 299 8.35 -10.02 -24.65
CA LEU A 299 7.15 -10.26 -23.86
C LEU A 299 6.03 -10.59 -24.85
N HIS A 300 5.75 -11.89 -25.04
CA HIS A 300 4.52 -12.35 -25.66
C HIS A 300 3.54 -12.72 -24.54
N ALA A 301 2.55 -11.85 -24.30
CA ALA A 301 1.37 -12.22 -23.52
C ALA A 301 0.51 -13.16 -24.37
N ARG A 302 0.27 -14.39 -23.90
CA ARG A 302 -0.70 -15.31 -24.50
C ARG A 302 -2.07 -15.03 -23.88
N LEU A 303 -3.08 -14.86 -24.73
CA LEU A 303 -4.49 -14.70 -24.36
C LEU A 303 -5.17 -16.08 -24.34
N LEU A 304 -6.10 -16.29 -23.40
CA LEU A 304 -6.94 -17.50 -23.29
C LEU A 304 -7.66 -17.81 -24.61
N SER A 305 -7.62 -19.08 -25.04
CA SER A 305 -8.35 -19.56 -26.22
C SER A 305 -9.86 -19.61 -25.96
N THR A 306 -10.64 -19.39 -27.01
CA THR A 306 -12.11 -19.37 -26.99
C THR A 306 -12.74 -20.70 -26.56
N GLU A 307 -12.05 -21.83 -26.79
CA GLU A 307 -12.49 -23.17 -26.40
C GLU A 307 -12.52 -23.35 -24.87
N THR A 308 -11.52 -22.82 -24.15
CA THR A 308 -11.45 -22.93 -22.69
C THR A 308 -12.55 -22.12 -21.99
N ARG A 309 -12.93 -20.95 -22.55
CA ARG A 309 -14.07 -20.17 -22.05
C ARG A 309 -15.39 -20.94 -22.21
N ALA A 310 -15.61 -21.58 -23.35
CA ALA A 310 -16.82 -22.36 -23.60
C ALA A 310 -16.94 -23.59 -22.68
N ALA A 311 -15.82 -24.25 -22.35
CA ALA A 311 -15.80 -25.37 -21.41
C ALA A 311 -16.17 -24.94 -19.98
N ILE A 312 -15.71 -23.78 -19.53
CA ILE A 312 -16.02 -23.22 -18.21
C ILE A 312 -17.49 -22.78 -18.13
N ASP A 313 -18.00 -22.09 -19.15
CA ASP A 313 -19.39 -21.65 -19.19
C ASP A 313 -20.36 -22.85 -19.21
N LYS A 314 -20.00 -23.93 -19.91
CA LYS A 314 -20.76 -25.17 -19.92
C LYS A 314 -20.75 -25.86 -18.56
N ALA A 315 -19.62 -25.85 -17.84
CA ALA A 315 -19.50 -26.45 -16.52
C ALA A 315 -20.31 -25.68 -15.45
N VAL A 316 -20.33 -24.35 -15.52
CA VAL A 316 -21.10 -23.48 -14.59
C VAL A 316 -22.61 -23.61 -14.82
N ALA A 317 -23.07 -23.93 -16.03
CA ALA A 317 -24.49 -24.13 -16.33
C ALA A 317 -25.07 -25.44 -15.77
N THR A 318 -24.24 -26.42 -15.42
CA THR A 318 -24.68 -27.78 -15.07
C THR A 318 -25.21 -27.95 -13.65
N ALA A 319 -24.84 -27.07 -12.71
CA ALA A 319 -25.26 -27.20 -11.31
C ALA A 319 -25.27 -25.83 -10.60
N PRO A 320 -26.16 -25.63 -9.61
CA PRO A 320 -26.25 -24.39 -8.85
C PRO A 320 -25.01 -24.10 -7.98
N VAL A 321 -24.18 -25.11 -7.70
CA VAL A 321 -22.90 -24.96 -7.02
C VAL A 321 -21.88 -25.88 -7.68
N VAL A 322 -20.78 -25.30 -8.17
CA VAL A 322 -19.64 -26.02 -8.75
C VAL A 322 -18.41 -25.82 -7.86
N LEU A 323 -17.79 -26.90 -7.41
CA LEU A 323 -16.63 -26.87 -6.52
C LEU A 323 -15.38 -27.39 -7.24
N PHE A 324 -14.39 -26.52 -7.44
CA PHE A 324 -13.08 -26.93 -7.96
C PHE A 324 -12.12 -27.25 -6.81
N MET A 325 -11.86 -28.54 -6.56
CA MET A 325 -11.10 -29.00 -5.40
C MET A 325 -9.96 -29.96 -5.76
N LYS A 326 -9.01 -30.16 -4.83
CA LYS A 326 -7.92 -31.13 -4.97
C LYS A 326 -8.37 -32.47 -4.39
N GLY A 327 -8.50 -33.50 -5.24
CA GLY A 327 -9.13 -34.78 -4.89
C GLY A 327 -10.65 -34.76 -5.10
N THR A 328 -11.35 -35.77 -4.59
CA THR A 328 -12.83 -35.85 -4.67
C THR A 328 -13.47 -35.45 -3.34
N PRO A 329 -14.79 -35.16 -3.31
CA PRO A 329 -15.52 -34.91 -2.06
C PRO A 329 -15.33 -36.00 -1.00
N GLU A 330 -15.23 -37.26 -1.44
CA GLU A 330 -15.02 -38.43 -0.60
C GLU A 330 -13.56 -38.55 -0.14
N THR A 331 -12.62 -38.07 -0.97
CA THR A 331 -11.17 -38.17 -0.72
C THR A 331 -10.45 -36.83 -0.94
N PRO A 332 -10.65 -35.82 -0.08
CA PRO A 332 -10.00 -34.52 -0.24
C PRO A 332 -8.50 -34.61 0.05
N GLN A 333 -7.68 -34.19 -0.93
CA GLN A 333 -6.22 -34.31 -0.90
C GLN A 333 -5.51 -33.02 -0.43
N CYS A 334 -6.24 -32.05 0.10
CA CYS A 334 -5.71 -30.80 0.64
C CYS A 334 -6.54 -30.30 1.82
N GLY A 335 -5.90 -29.64 2.81
CA GLY A 335 -6.58 -29.09 3.99
C GLY A 335 -7.69 -28.09 3.67
N PHE A 336 -7.51 -27.27 2.62
CA PHE A 336 -8.55 -26.36 2.14
C PHE A 336 -9.75 -27.11 1.55
N SER A 337 -9.50 -28.10 0.69
CA SER A 337 -10.54 -28.94 0.08
C SER A 337 -11.34 -29.72 1.13
N ARG A 338 -10.68 -30.17 2.20
CA ARG A 338 -11.33 -30.83 3.35
C ARG A 338 -12.24 -29.87 4.12
N ALA A 339 -11.77 -28.65 4.39
CA ALA A 339 -12.56 -27.63 5.07
C ALA A 339 -13.78 -27.19 4.24
N SER A 340 -13.64 -27.02 2.92
CA SER A 340 -14.75 -26.65 2.03
C SER A 340 -15.87 -27.69 2.03
N ILE A 341 -15.55 -28.99 1.95
CA ILE A 341 -16.54 -30.07 2.02
C ILE A 341 -17.22 -30.12 3.39
N GLN A 342 -16.45 -29.93 4.47
CA GLN A 342 -17.00 -29.92 5.82
C GLN A 342 -17.99 -28.77 6.04
N ILE A 343 -17.69 -27.59 5.50
CA ILE A 343 -18.60 -26.43 5.55
C ILE A 343 -19.87 -26.70 4.73
N LEU A 344 -19.75 -27.25 3.52
CA LEU A 344 -20.91 -27.60 2.69
C LEU A 344 -21.82 -28.63 3.37
N GLY A 345 -21.22 -29.63 4.03
CA GLY A 345 -21.96 -30.62 4.82
C GLY A 345 -22.67 -30.01 6.03
N LEU A 346 -22.01 -29.09 6.76
CA LEU A 346 -22.62 -28.39 7.90
C LEU A 346 -23.77 -27.45 7.50
N GLN A 347 -23.74 -26.91 6.28
CA GLN A 347 -24.81 -26.06 5.74
C GLN A 347 -25.97 -26.87 5.12
N GLY A 348 -25.95 -28.19 5.21
CA GLY A 348 -27.01 -29.06 4.69
C GLY A 348 -27.11 -29.09 3.18
N VAL A 349 -26.02 -28.75 2.47
CA VAL A 349 -25.98 -28.86 1.01
C VAL A 349 -25.94 -30.35 0.65
N ASP A 350 -27.02 -30.83 0.05
CA ASP A 350 -27.13 -32.22 -0.44
C ASP A 350 -25.96 -32.54 -1.38
N PRO A 351 -25.16 -33.59 -1.13
CA PRO A 351 -24.06 -34.02 -2.00
C PRO A 351 -24.45 -34.23 -3.46
N LYS A 352 -25.74 -34.48 -3.74
CA LYS A 352 -26.27 -34.62 -5.12
C LYS A 352 -26.50 -33.28 -5.84
N LYS A 353 -26.40 -32.14 -5.14
CA LYS A 353 -26.71 -30.80 -5.66
C LYS A 353 -25.48 -29.95 -5.98
N PHE A 354 -24.27 -30.44 -5.70
CA PHE A 354 -23.05 -29.79 -6.15
C PHE A 354 -22.18 -30.77 -6.92
N VAL A 355 -21.50 -30.26 -7.95
CA VAL A 355 -20.55 -31.05 -8.75
C VAL A 355 -19.15 -30.62 -8.37
N ALA A 356 -18.31 -31.58 -8.00
CA ALA A 356 -16.92 -31.33 -7.68
C ALA A 356 -16.01 -31.77 -8.83
N PHE A 357 -15.12 -30.89 -9.28
CA PHE A 357 -14.12 -31.19 -10.30
C PHE A 357 -12.74 -31.29 -9.64
N ASN A 358 -12.07 -32.42 -9.87
CA ASN A 358 -10.74 -32.68 -9.35
C ASN A 358 -9.68 -32.01 -10.22
N VAL A 359 -9.09 -30.93 -9.71
CA VAL A 359 -8.07 -30.15 -10.44
C VAL A 359 -6.71 -30.83 -10.56
N LEU A 360 -6.54 -32.03 -9.98
CA LEU A 360 -5.30 -32.80 -10.06
C LEU A 360 -5.29 -33.80 -11.22
N GLU A 361 -6.47 -34.26 -11.66
CA GLU A 361 -6.61 -35.26 -12.72
C GLU A 361 -6.76 -34.63 -14.11
N ASP A 362 -7.28 -33.39 -14.18
CA ASP A 362 -7.49 -32.68 -15.43
C ASP A 362 -6.43 -31.58 -15.63
N LEU A 363 -5.50 -31.83 -16.55
CA LEU A 363 -4.40 -30.93 -16.90
C LEU A 363 -4.87 -29.62 -17.53
N GLU A 364 -6.00 -29.62 -18.24
CA GLU A 364 -6.55 -28.41 -18.88
C GLU A 364 -7.23 -27.51 -17.84
N LEU A 365 -7.97 -28.08 -16.90
CA LEU A 365 -8.58 -27.37 -15.77
C LEU A 365 -7.53 -26.76 -14.83
N ARG A 366 -6.39 -27.44 -14.65
CA ARG A 366 -5.27 -26.94 -13.86
C ARG A 366 -4.59 -25.73 -14.49
N GLN A 367 -4.43 -25.72 -15.82
CA GLN A 367 -3.85 -24.61 -16.57
C GLN A 367 -4.83 -23.42 -16.66
N GLY A 368 -6.12 -23.67 -16.94
CA GLY A 368 -7.15 -22.63 -16.99
C GLY A 368 -7.34 -21.89 -15.65
N LYS A 369 -7.18 -22.56 -14.50
CA LYS A 369 -7.30 -21.93 -13.17
C LYS A 369 -6.13 -21.00 -12.84
N LEU A 370 -4.91 -21.33 -13.30
CA LEU A 370 -3.73 -20.48 -13.17
C LEU A 370 -3.86 -19.19 -14.01
N GLU A 371 -4.52 -19.30 -15.16
CA GLU A 371 -4.72 -18.16 -16.07
C GLU A 371 -5.89 -17.27 -15.63
N LEU A 372 -7.00 -17.84 -15.13
CA LEU A 372 -8.11 -17.06 -14.55
C LEU A 372 -7.67 -16.28 -13.30
N HIS A 373 -6.83 -16.88 -12.45
CA HIS A 373 -6.28 -16.19 -11.28
C HIS A 373 -5.40 -15.00 -11.72
N ARG A 374 -4.69 -15.13 -12.85
CA ARG A 374 -3.84 -14.07 -13.40
C ARG A 374 -4.66 -12.93 -14.03
N THR A 375 -5.72 -13.24 -14.78
CA THR A 375 -6.59 -12.21 -15.41
C THR A 375 -7.48 -11.48 -14.40
N THR A 376 -7.87 -12.12 -13.29
CA THR A 376 -8.65 -11.45 -12.23
C THR A 376 -7.78 -10.52 -11.37
N THR A 377 -6.46 -10.76 -11.34
CA THR A 377 -5.50 -9.90 -10.63
C THR A 377 -5.23 -8.59 -11.38
N GLU A 378 -5.53 -8.51 -12.69
CA GLU A 378 -5.38 -7.28 -13.50
C GLU A 378 -6.66 -6.44 -13.60
N MET A 379 -7.79 -6.87 -13.00
CA MET A 379 -9.08 -6.20 -13.17
C MET A 379 -9.88 -5.88 -11.91
N HIS A 380 -9.40 -6.13 -10.68
CA HIS A 380 -9.75 -5.44 -9.43
C HIS A 380 -9.04 -6.16 -8.28
N GLY A 381 -8.27 -5.42 -7.48
CA GLY A 381 -7.59 -5.96 -6.31
C GLY A 381 -8.59 -6.47 -5.27
N ALA A 382 -8.47 -7.76 -4.94
CA ALA A 382 -8.88 -8.41 -3.70
C ALA A 382 -10.27 -8.04 -3.13
N ASP A 383 -11.34 -8.67 -3.63
CA ASP A 383 -12.55 -8.96 -2.85
C ASP A 383 -13.53 -9.87 -3.62
N TYR A 384 -13.19 -11.16 -3.81
CA TYR A 384 -14.13 -12.12 -4.42
C TYR A 384 -14.20 -13.51 -3.77
N ASP A 385 -13.91 -13.60 -2.46
CA ASP A 385 -14.20 -14.80 -1.65
C ASP A 385 -15.32 -14.61 -0.61
N ILE A 386 -16.02 -13.46 -0.63
CA ILE A 386 -17.12 -13.17 0.31
C ILE A 386 -18.48 -12.91 -0.38
N LEU A 387 -18.51 -12.71 -1.71
CA LEU A 387 -19.74 -12.24 -2.39
C LEU A 387 -20.60 -13.31 -3.08
N GLN A 388 -20.10 -14.52 -3.33
CA GLN A 388 -20.92 -15.59 -3.94
C GLN A 388 -21.72 -16.42 -2.91
N SER A 389 -21.28 -16.48 -1.66
CA SER A 389 -22.03 -17.13 -0.57
C SER A 389 -23.21 -16.27 -0.09
N HIS A 390 -23.11 -14.94 -0.17
CA HIS A 390 -24.14 -14.03 0.33
C HIS A 390 -25.35 -13.88 -0.63
N GLN A 391 -25.16 -14.05 -1.94
CA GLN A 391 -26.25 -14.02 -2.92
C GLN A 391 -27.04 -15.34 -2.96
N ALA A 392 -26.38 -16.49 -2.77
CA ALA A 392 -27.04 -17.78 -2.59
C ALA A 392 -27.89 -17.82 -1.29
N LEU A 393 -27.41 -17.22 -0.20
CA LEU A 393 -28.13 -17.15 1.08
C LEU A 393 -29.34 -16.21 1.08
N LYS A 394 -29.43 -15.25 0.15
CA LYS A 394 -30.58 -14.34 0.03
C LYS A 394 -31.77 -14.97 -0.70
N ASN A 395 -31.51 -15.86 -1.67
CA ASN A 395 -32.55 -16.54 -2.44
C ASN A 395 -33.18 -17.74 -1.72
N ILE A 396 -32.56 -18.24 -0.63
CA ILE A 396 -33.11 -19.32 0.20
C ILE A 396 -33.97 -18.77 1.35
N ARG A 397 -33.80 -17.50 1.74
CA ARG A 397 -34.48 -16.88 2.90
C ARG A 397 -35.90 -16.36 2.64
N THR A 398 -36.41 -16.41 1.41
CA THR A 398 -37.71 -15.81 1.04
C THR A 398 -38.90 -16.77 1.02
N GLY A 399 -38.75 -18.04 1.43
CA GLY A 399 -39.87 -18.99 1.54
C GLY A 399 -40.19 -19.43 2.98
N ARG A 400 -41.09 -18.73 3.67
CA ARG A 400 -41.79 -19.20 4.90
C ARG A 400 -43.26 -19.50 4.54
N PRO A 401 -44.08 -20.18 5.38
CA PRO A 401 -43.85 -21.35 6.24
C PRO A 401 -45.02 -22.38 6.17
N SER A 402 -44.84 -23.63 6.65
CA SER A 402 -45.97 -24.44 7.17
C SER A 402 -45.46 -25.42 8.23
N ARG A 403 -45.76 -25.16 9.50
CA ARG A 403 -46.78 -25.83 10.33
C ARG A 403 -46.36 -27.20 10.88
N ASN A 404 -46.40 -27.24 12.22
CA ASN A 404 -46.79 -28.34 13.09
C ASN A 404 -45.81 -29.49 13.37
N CYS A 405 -45.43 -29.54 14.65
CA CYS A 405 -45.67 -30.65 15.61
C CYS A 405 -44.41 -31.21 16.30
N ILE A 406 -44.39 -30.93 17.61
CA ILE A 406 -43.79 -31.64 18.76
C ILE A 406 -42.26 -31.62 18.85
#